data_AF-A0A7Y5S3B2-F1
#
_entry.id   AF-A0A7Y5S3B2-F1
#
_cell.length_a   1.000
_cell.length_b   1.000
_cell.length_c   1.000
_cell.angle_alpha   90.00
_cell.angle_beta   90.00
_cell.angle_gamma   90.00
#
_symmetry.space_group_name_H-M   'P 1'
#
loop_
_entity.id
_entity.type
_entity.pdbx_description
1 polymer ?
#
loop_
_entity_poly.entity_id
_entity_poly.type
_entity_poly.pdbx_seq_one_letter_code
_entity_poly.pdbx_strand_id
1 'polypeptide(L)'
;MSLDDTTRVPDRPLPCPQCGYDLRGSVGDRVTCPECGAQVRRAVLNAHLDRARRGRVLQQALDTAAAGVVLAVVMASACLIAPSGTCVLAAWVVSPALTFLAASPVVRAMHQFSVPRGAWLLPVAGYVAWTALMAGYVLFVPLAALAAWWRALGWTAILGGGQAAAMTLLAALLFAAYVLGLRRLAAWRKARERRVTALMEIAQADWPASES
;
A
#
# COMPACT_ATOMS: atom_id res chain seq x y z
N MET A 1 17.25 27.39 -38.78
CA MET A 1 17.14 26.20 -37.91
C MET A 1 16.75 26.69 -36.53
N SER A 2 15.46 26.57 -36.17
CA SER A 2 14.93 27.03 -34.89
C SER A 2 15.09 25.92 -33.86
N LEU A 3 15.93 26.14 -32.85
CA LEU A 3 16.05 25.31 -31.65
C LEU A 3 14.98 25.76 -30.64
N ASP A 4 13.70 25.60 -30.99
CA ASP A 4 12.57 25.79 -30.07
C ASP A 4 11.97 24.44 -29.70
N ASP A 5 12.81 23.53 -29.22
CA ASP A 5 12.36 22.37 -28.47
C ASP A 5 12.73 22.56 -27.00
N THR A 6 12.25 23.66 -26.42
CA THR A 6 12.08 23.76 -24.97
C THR A 6 10.93 22.83 -24.59
N THR A 7 11.26 21.54 -24.55
CA THR A 7 10.76 20.56 -23.56
C THR A 7 9.51 21.06 -22.85
N ARG A 8 8.34 20.88 -23.50
CA ARG A 8 7.04 21.14 -22.88
C ARG A 8 6.96 20.34 -21.59
N VAL A 9 7.28 21.00 -20.48
CA VAL A 9 7.10 20.43 -19.14
C VAL A 9 5.61 20.10 -19.08
N PRO A 10 5.25 18.83 -18.83
CA PRO A 10 3.87 18.40 -18.92
C PRO A 10 2.99 19.30 -18.08
N ASP A 11 1.95 19.81 -18.72
CA ASP A 11 1.00 20.80 -18.25
C ASP A 11 0.21 20.24 -17.06
N ARG A 12 0.83 20.28 -15.87
CA ARG A 12 0.29 19.74 -14.63
C ARG A 12 -0.31 20.86 -13.79
N PRO A 13 -1.43 20.60 -13.08
CA PRO A 13 -2.03 21.60 -12.22
C PRO A 13 -1.10 21.90 -11.05
N LEU A 14 -0.94 23.18 -10.71
CA LEU A 14 -0.16 23.68 -9.58
C LEU A 14 -1.08 24.47 -8.63
N PRO A 15 -1.99 23.78 -7.90
CA PRO A 15 -2.89 24.44 -6.97
C PRO A 15 -2.13 25.10 -5.81
N CYS A 16 -2.50 26.34 -5.50
CA CYS A 16 -2.03 27.07 -4.33
C CYS A 16 -2.43 26.32 -3.05
N PRO A 17 -1.52 26.08 -2.10
CA PRO A 17 -1.81 25.32 -0.89
C PRO A 17 -2.77 26.04 0.08
N GLN A 18 -2.94 27.37 -0.04
CA GLN A 18 -3.84 28.12 0.82
C GLN A 18 -5.27 28.22 0.28
N CYS A 19 -5.44 28.60 -0.99
CA CYS A 19 -6.76 28.84 -1.57
C CYS A 19 -7.17 27.84 -2.66
N GLY A 20 -6.26 26.98 -3.12
CA GLY A 20 -6.52 26.01 -4.19
C GLY A 20 -6.43 26.56 -5.63
N TYR A 21 -6.22 27.86 -5.81
CA TYR A 21 -6.11 28.49 -7.15
C TYR A 21 -4.98 27.87 -7.99
N ASP A 22 -5.21 27.58 -9.28
CA ASP A 22 -4.19 26.96 -10.14
C ASP A 22 -3.14 27.99 -10.56
N LEU A 23 -1.91 27.82 -10.08
CA LEU A 23 -0.76 28.69 -10.36
C LEU A 23 -0.06 28.33 -11.68
N ARG A 24 -0.72 27.61 -12.59
CA ARG A 24 -0.21 27.37 -13.95
C ARG A 24 0.19 28.67 -14.63
N GLY A 25 1.27 28.62 -15.41
CA GLY A 25 1.78 29.77 -16.15
C GLY A 25 2.57 30.78 -15.33
N SER A 26 2.58 30.67 -13.99
CA SER A 26 3.45 31.51 -13.17
C SER A 26 4.94 31.18 -13.40
N VAL A 27 5.74 32.23 -13.61
CA VAL A 27 7.18 32.15 -13.90
C VAL A 27 7.97 32.72 -12.74
N GLY A 28 9.14 32.12 -12.45
CA GLY A 28 9.99 32.49 -11.32
C GLY A 28 9.99 31.47 -10.16
N ASP A 29 10.95 31.64 -9.25
CA ASP A 29 11.15 30.77 -8.08
C ASP A 29 10.18 31.06 -6.93
N ARG A 30 9.73 32.32 -6.81
CA ARG A 30 8.69 32.75 -5.88
C ARG A 30 7.45 33.11 -6.68
N VAL A 31 6.38 32.36 -6.47
CA VAL A 31 5.10 32.59 -7.11
C VAL A 31 4.16 33.21 -6.09
N THR A 32 3.64 34.39 -6.41
CA THR A 32 2.60 35.04 -5.60
C THR A 32 1.25 34.63 -6.15
N CYS A 33 0.37 34.09 -5.29
CA CYS A 33 -0.97 33.73 -5.69
C CYS A 33 -1.80 35.00 -5.97
N PRO A 34 -2.45 35.13 -7.14
CA PRO A 34 -3.24 36.32 -7.47
C PRO A 34 -4.51 36.44 -6.62
N GLU A 35 -5.04 35.34 -6.09
CA GLU A 35 -6.27 35.36 -5.30
C GLU A 35 -6.06 35.60 -3.80
N CYS A 36 -5.09 34.92 -3.18
CA CYS A 36 -4.86 35.06 -1.74
C CYS A 36 -3.61 35.86 -1.38
N GLY A 37 -2.80 36.29 -2.36
CA GLY A 37 -1.56 37.04 -2.13
C GLY A 37 -0.41 36.21 -1.53
N ALA A 38 -0.62 34.92 -1.23
CA ALA A 38 0.39 34.08 -0.61
C ALA A 38 1.61 33.89 -1.52
N GLN A 39 2.82 34.09 -0.97
CA GLN A 39 4.07 33.81 -1.66
C GLN A 39 4.48 32.35 -1.41
N VAL A 40 4.60 31.58 -2.49
CA VAL A 40 4.97 30.17 -2.43
C VAL A 40 6.24 29.94 -3.24
N ARG A 41 7.23 29.27 -2.65
CA ARG A 41 8.41 28.83 -3.39
C ARG A 41 8.05 27.65 -4.28
N ARG A 42 8.37 27.75 -5.58
CA ARG A 42 8.05 26.72 -6.58
C ARG A 42 8.63 25.35 -6.22
N ALA A 43 9.83 25.32 -5.62
CA ALA A 43 10.44 24.10 -5.11
C ALA A 43 9.59 23.39 -4.04
N VAL A 44 8.96 24.14 -3.14
CA VAL A 44 8.09 23.60 -2.08
C VAL A 44 6.79 23.08 -2.70
N LEU A 45 6.23 23.80 -3.67
CA LEU A 45 5.02 23.40 -4.37
C LEU A 45 5.21 22.10 -5.15
N ASN A 46 6.31 22.00 -5.91
CA ASN A 46 6.70 20.80 -6.63
C ASN A 46 6.91 19.61 -5.67
N ALA A 47 7.58 19.83 -4.54
CA ALA A 47 7.74 18.80 -3.51
C ALA A 47 6.39 18.35 -2.93
N HIS A 48 5.42 19.25 -2.78
CA HIS A 48 4.11 18.91 -2.26
C HIS A 48 3.27 18.08 -3.24
N LEU A 49 3.26 18.48 -4.51
CA LEU A 49 2.61 17.74 -5.59
C LEU A 49 3.23 16.35 -5.78
N ASP A 50 4.55 16.28 -5.68
CA ASP A 50 5.26 15.01 -5.66
C ASP A 50 4.80 14.13 -4.50
N ARG A 51 4.77 14.64 -3.27
CA ARG A 51 4.29 13.86 -2.11
C ARG A 51 2.86 13.36 -2.31
N ALA A 52 1.95 14.22 -2.79
CA ALA A 52 0.56 13.84 -3.05
C ALA A 52 0.44 12.78 -4.15
N ARG A 53 1.26 12.87 -5.20
CA ARG A 53 1.32 11.88 -6.28
C ARG A 53 1.88 10.54 -5.78
N ARG A 54 2.96 10.58 -5.00
CA ARG A 54 3.56 9.39 -4.37
C ARG A 54 2.56 8.67 -3.46
N GLY A 55 1.80 9.44 -2.68
CA GLY A 55 0.73 8.90 -1.83
C GLY A 55 -0.33 8.15 -2.63
N ARG A 56 -0.80 8.71 -3.76
CA ARG A 56 -1.78 8.05 -4.64
C ARG A 56 -1.23 6.77 -5.28
N VAL A 57 0.01 6.79 -5.77
CA VAL A 57 0.67 5.61 -6.35
C VAL A 57 0.81 4.51 -5.30
N LEU A 58 1.22 4.86 -4.08
CA LEU A 58 1.32 3.90 -2.97
C LEU A 58 -0.05 3.33 -2.60
N GLN A 59 -1.09 4.16 -2.55
CA GLN A 59 -2.46 3.72 -2.28
C GLN A 59 -2.93 2.72 -3.35
N GLN A 60 -2.73 3.03 -4.63
CA GLN A 60 -3.06 2.12 -5.73
C GLN A 60 -2.27 0.81 -5.67
N ALA A 61 -0.99 0.85 -5.28
CA ALA A 61 -0.19 -0.35 -5.09
C ALA A 61 -0.70 -1.21 -3.92
N LEU A 62 -1.15 -0.58 -2.83
CA LEU A 62 -1.77 -1.28 -1.70
C LEU A 62 -3.13 -1.88 -2.05
N ASP A 63 -3.96 -1.16 -2.80
CA ASP A 63 -5.28 -1.63 -3.22
C ASP A 63 -5.17 -2.81 -4.19
N THR A 64 -4.22 -2.76 -5.13
CA THR A 64 -3.94 -3.88 -6.05
C THR A 64 -3.36 -5.09 -5.31
N ALA A 65 -2.48 -4.87 -4.33
CA ALA A 65 -1.96 -5.95 -3.49
C ALA A 65 -3.09 -6.62 -2.68
N ALA A 66 -3.98 -5.82 -2.07
CA ALA A 66 -5.13 -6.34 -1.33
C ALA A 66 -6.07 -7.16 -2.22
N ALA A 67 -6.36 -6.68 -3.44
CA ALA A 67 -7.18 -7.41 -4.41
C ALA A 67 -6.56 -8.76 -4.80
N GLY A 68 -5.24 -8.80 -5.02
CA GLY A 68 -4.52 -10.03 -5.33
C GLY A 68 -4.58 -11.07 -4.19
N VAL A 69 -4.47 -10.63 -2.94
CA VAL A 69 -4.60 -11.54 -1.79
C VAL A 69 -6.04 -12.05 -1.63
N VAL A 70 -7.05 -11.18 -1.79
CA VAL A 70 -8.46 -11.61 -1.74
C VAL A 70 -8.74 -12.66 -2.82
N LEU A 71 -8.25 -12.45 -4.04
CA LEU A 71 -8.40 -13.42 -5.13
C LEU A 71 -7.73 -14.76 -4.81
N ALA A 72 -6.52 -14.74 -4.24
CA ALA A 72 -5.81 -15.95 -3.83
C ALA A 72 -6.57 -16.73 -2.75
N VAL A 73 -7.14 -16.04 -1.75
CA VAL A 73 -7.97 -16.66 -0.70
C VAL A 73 -9.24 -17.27 -1.28
N VAL A 74 -9.92 -16.57 -2.20
CA VAL A 74 -11.13 -17.08 -2.86
C VAL A 74 -10.81 -18.33 -3.69
N MET A 75 -9.72 -18.32 -4.46
CA MET A 75 -9.27 -19.46 -5.26
C MET A 75 -8.89 -20.66 -4.39
N ALA A 76 -8.17 -20.44 -3.28
CA ALA A 76 -7.84 -21.49 -2.33
C ALA A 76 -9.10 -22.08 -1.68
N SER A 77 -10.07 -21.23 -1.33
CA SER A 77 -11.35 -21.65 -0.73
C SER A 77 -12.20 -22.48 -1.71
N ALA A 78 -12.25 -22.09 -2.99
CA ALA A 78 -12.97 -22.82 -4.02
C ALA A 78 -12.40 -24.25 -4.20
N CYS A 79 -11.08 -24.42 -4.09
CA CYS A 79 -10.42 -25.71 -4.22
C CYS A 79 -10.70 -26.66 -3.04
N LEU A 80 -11.10 -26.13 -1.88
CA LEU A 80 -11.53 -26.94 -0.72
C LEU A 80 -12.93 -27.52 -0.92
N ILE A 81 -13.78 -26.87 -1.72
CA ILE A 81 -15.17 -27.29 -1.95
C ILE A 81 -15.24 -28.36 -3.06
N ALA A 82 -14.37 -28.28 -4.06
CA ALA A 82 -14.31 -29.24 -5.17
C ALA A 82 -12.88 -29.79 -5.34
N PRO A 83 -12.45 -30.75 -4.50
CA PRO A 83 -11.10 -31.28 -4.54
C PRO A 83 -10.93 -32.21 -5.75
N SER A 84 -10.65 -31.61 -6.91
CA SER A 84 -10.00 -32.33 -8.00
C SER A 84 -8.49 -32.17 -7.85
N GLY A 85 -7.72 -33.21 -8.17
CA GLY A 85 -6.25 -33.15 -8.09
C GLY A 85 -5.66 -32.00 -8.92
N THR A 86 -6.34 -31.61 -10.00
CA THR A 86 -6.00 -30.47 -10.85
C THR A 86 -6.30 -29.11 -10.18
N CYS A 87 -7.41 -28.98 -9.43
CA CYS A 87 -7.69 -27.77 -8.64
C CYS A 87 -6.64 -27.54 -7.56
N VAL A 88 -6.19 -28.60 -6.88
CA VAL A 88 -5.13 -28.50 -5.87
C VAL A 88 -3.85 -27.99 -6.53
N LEU A 89 -3.37 -28.66 -7.57
CA LEU A 89 -2.16 -28.23 -8.31
C LEU A 89 -2.26 -26.79 -8.84
N ALA A 90 -3.42 -26.39 -9.38
CA ALA A 90 -3.64 -25.03 -9.85
C ALA A 90 -3.57 -24.00 -8.71
N ALA A 91 -4.22 -24.26 -7.56
CA ALA A 91 -4.13 -23.39 -6.39
C ALA A 91 -2.69 -23.26 -5.88
N TRP A 92 -1.92 -24.35 -5.92
CA TRP A 92 -0.53 -24.39 -5.53
C TRP A 92 0.39 -23.54 -6.41
N VAL A 93 0.16 -23.51 -7.73
CA VAL A 93 1.01 -22.74 -8.65
C VAL A 93 0.54 -21.29 -8.76
N VAL A 94 -0.78 -21.07 -8.79
CA VAL A 94 -1.38 -19.75 -9.07
C VAL A 94 -1.36 -18.86 -7.83
N SER A 95 -1.53 -19.41 -6.62
CA SER A 95 -1.58 -18.60 -5.38
C SER A 95 -0.24 -17.91 -5.05
N PRO A 96 0.92 -18.59 -5.10
CA PRO A 96 2.23 -17.95 -4.93
C PRO A 96 2.53 -16.95 -6.05
N ALA A 97 2.17 -17.27 -7.29
CA ALA A 97 2.39 -16.37 -8.43
C ALA A 97 1.59 -15.07 -8.29
N LEU A 98 0.31 -15.17 -7.89
CA LEU A 98 -0.55 -14.02 -7.64
C LEU A 98 -0.06 -13.18 -6.46
N THR A 99 0.40 -13.80 -5.38
CA THR A 99 0.95 -13.08 -4.22
C THR A 99 2.27 -12.39 -4.55
N PHE A 100 3.15 -13.01 -5.34
CA PHE A 100 4.35 -12.35 -5.85
C PHE A 100 4.05 -11.18 -6.78
N LEU A 101 3.10 -11.36 -7.71
CA LEU A 101 2.65 -10.29 -8.61
C LEU A 101 2.01 -9.13 -7.84
N ALA A 102 1.25 -9.43 -6.79
CA ALA A 102 0.64 -8.45 -5.90
C ALA A 102 1.67 -7.71 -5.02
N ALA A 103 2.73 -8.39 -4.56
CA ALA A 103 3.76 -7.81 -3.71
C ALA A 103 4.79 -6.97 -4.49
N SER A 104 5.11 -7.36 -5.73
CA SER A 104 6.03 -6.69 -6.66
C SER A 104 5.88 -5.15 -6.75
N PRO A 105 4.68 -4.59 -7.01
CA PRO A 105 4.50 -3.14 -7.12
C PRO A 105 4.72 -2.42 -5.79
N VAL A 106 4.38 -3.05 -4.66
CA VAL A 106 4.61 -2.50 -3.31
C VAL A 106 6.09 -2.41 -3.02
N VAL A 107 6.88 -3.43 -3.39
CA VAL A 107 8.33 -3.42 -3.23
C VAL A 107 8.99 -2.34 -4.08
N ARG A 108 8.60 -2.22 -5.36
CA ARG A 108 9.09 -1.15 -6.23
C ARG A 108 8.72 0.23 -5.70
N ALA A 109 7.48 0.41 -5.24
CA ALA A 109 7.03 1.67 -4.66
C ALA A 109 7.83 2.00 -3.39
N MET A 110 8.06 1.03 -2.50
CA MET A 110 8.89 1.24 -1.31
C MET A 110 10.34 1.62 -1.68
N HIS A 111 10.93 0.96 -2.67
CA HIS A 111 12.31 1.22 -3.10
C HIS A 111 12.48 2.58 -3.80
N GLN A 112 11.43 3.05 -4.50
CA GLN A 112 11.42 4.37 -5.16
C GLN A 112 11.08 5.50 -4.19
N PHE A 113 10.34 5.23 -3.12
CA PHE A 113 9.84 6.25 -2.19
C PHE A 113 10.53 6.26 -0.83
N SER A 114 11.56 5.44 -0.61
CA SER A 114 12.34 5.45 0.63
C SER A 114 13.09 6.78 0.83
N VAL A 115 12.43 7.59 1.67
CA VAL A 115 12.83 8.70 2.56
C VAL A 115 14.21 8.47 3.21
N PRO A 116 14.94 9.53 3.63
CA PRO A 116 16.29 9.50 4.23
C PRO A 116 16.58 8.32 5.17
N ARG A 117 17.85 7.87 5.12
CA ARG A 117 18.54 6.70 5.73
C ARG A 117 18.26 6.36 7.22
N GLY A 118 17.29 6.97 7.90
CA GLY A 118 16.94 6.65 9.30
C GLY A 118 15.71 5.75 9.46
N ALA A 119 14.73 5.83 8.54
CA ALA A 119 13.39 5.25 8.75
C ALA A 119 13.11 3.96 7.96
N TRP A 120 14.10 3.40 7.28
CA TRP A 120 14.02 2.18 6.46
C TRP A 120 13.83 0.86 7.24
N LEU A 121 14.24 0.78 8.51
CA LEU A 121 14.19 -0.47 9.27
C LEU A 121 12.76 -0.98 9.48
N LEU A 122 11.81 -0.09 9.79
CA LEU A 122 10.41 -0.47 10.01
C LEU A 122 9.71 -1.03 8.76
N PRO A 123 9.76 -0.37 7.58
CA PRO A 123 9.15 -0.91 6.37
C PRO A 123 9.85 -2.19 5.88
N VAL A 124 11.18 -2.28 6.00
CA VAL A 124 11.92 -3.51 5.67
C VAL A 124 11.53 -4.65 6.62
N ALA A 125 11.47 -4.40 7.93
CA ALA A 125 11.01 -5.39 8.90
C ALA A 125 9.56 -5.83 8.65
N GLY A 126 8.67 -4.89 8.28
CA GLY A 126 7.30 -5.20 7.89
C GLY A 126 7.22 -6.05 6.62
N TYR A 127 8.08 -5.78 5.63
CA TYR A 127 8.19 -6.58 4.41
C TYR A 127 8.72 -7.99 4.70
N VAL A 128 9.78 -8.10 5.50
CA VAL A 128 10.37 -9.39 5.89
C VAL A 128 9.40 -10.22 6.73
N ALA A 129 8.70 -9.59 7.67
CA ALA A 129 7.64 -10.24 8.45
C ALA A 129 6.50 -10.71 7.54
N TRP A 130 6.15 -9.90 6.54
CA TRP A 130 5.13 -10.27 5.57
C TRP A 130 5.58 -11.44 4.69
N THR A 131 6.76 -11.39 4.08
CA THR A 131 7.27 -12.51 3.28
C THR A 131 7.44 -13.78 4.11
N ALA A 132 7.85 -13.68 5.38
CA ALA A 132 7.90 -14.82 6.30
C ALA A 132 6.51 -15.40 6.59
N LEU A 133 5.49 -14.55 6.82
CA LEU A 133 4.11 -14.99 7.00
C LEU A 133 3.53 -15.63 5.74
N MET A 134 3.81 -15.09 4.55
CA MET A 134 3.41 -15.69 3.27
C MET A 134 4.11 -17.02 3.03
N ALA A 135 5.43 -17.09 3.26
CA ALA A 135 6.18 -18.33 3.13
C ALA A 135 5.66 -19.38 4.11
N GLY A 136 5.35 -18.97 5.34
CA GLY A 136 4.66 -19.81 6.33
C GLY A 136 3.31 -20.29 5.81
N TYR A 137 2.46 -19.42 5.28
CA TYR A 137 1.16 -19.80 4.72
C TYR A 137 1.30 -20.77 3.54
N VAL A 138 2.18 -20.47 2.59
CA VAL A 138 2.46 -21.29 1.41
C VAL A 138 3.05 -22.65 1.78
N LEU A 139 3.80 -22.78 2.88
CA LEU A 139 4.35 -24.07 3.34
C LEU A 139 3.38 -24.83 4.26
N PHE A 140 2.65 -24.13 5.12
CA PHE A 140 1.85 -24.73 6.19
C PHE A 140 0.48 -25.20 5.71
N VAL A 141 -0.19 -24.43 4.83
CA VAL A 141 -1.47 -24.83 4.23
C VAL A 141 -1.36 -26.16 3.46
N PRO A 142 -0.34 -26.38 2.62
CA PRO A 142 -0.23 -27.65 1.94
C PRO A 142 0.22 -28.81 2.83
N LEU A 143 1.08 -28.58 3.82
CA LEU A 143 1.40 -29.62 4.80
C LEU A 143 0.15 -30.04 5.59
N ALA A 144 -0.67 -29.06 5.98
CA ALA A 144 -1.95 -29.32 6.64
C ALA A 144 -2.95 -30.04 5.72
N ALA A 145 -3.04 -29.65 4.45
CA ALA A 145 -3.89 -30.31 3.46
C ALA A 145 -3.44 -31.73 3.13
N LEU A 146 -2.13 -31.95 2.99
CA LEU A 146 -1.53 -33.26 2.74
C LEU A 146 -1.71 -34.18 3.96
N ALA A 147 -1.55 -33.64 5.18
CA ALA A 147 -1.83 -34.37 6.41
C ALA A 147 -3.32 -34.71 6.58
N ALA A 148 -4.22 -33.80 6.19
CA ALA A 148 -5.66 -34.05 6.16
C ALA A 148 -6.04 -35.10 5.10
N TRP A 149 -5.42 -35.05 3.92
CA TRP A 149 -5.61 -36.03 2.85
C TRP A 149 -5.11 -37.42 3.25
N TRP A 150 -3.92 -37.51 3.86
CA TRP A 150 -3.39 -38.76 4.42
C TRP A 150 -4.28 -39.34 5.52
N ARG A 151 -4.86 -38.49 6.37
CA ARG A 151 -5.86 -38.92 7.37
C ARG A 151 -7.19 -39.35 6.74
N ALA A 152 -7.60 -38.73 5.63
CA ALA A 152 -8.84 -39.04 4.93
C ALA A 152 -8.80 -40.38 4.17
N LEU A 153 -7.66 -40.75 3.59
CA LEU A 153 -7.43 -42.10 3.04
C LEU A 153 -7.40 -43.20 4.11
N GLY A 154 -7.28 -42.80 5.37
CA GLY A 154 -7.07 -43.68 6.52
C GLY A 154 -8.33 -44.29 7.12
N TRP A 155 -9.48 -43.60 7.27
CA TRP A 155 -10.74 -44.21 7.80
C TRP A 155 -12.04 -43.35 7.97
N THR A 156 -12.13 -42.02 7.71
CA THR A 156 -13.34 -41.24 8.13
C THR A 156 -13.77 -40.06 7.21
N ALA A 157 -14.55 -40.35 6.16
CA ALA A 157 -15.11 -39.34 5.26
C ALA A 157 -16.28 -38.48 5.83
N ILE A 158 -16.67 -38.67 7.10
CA ILE A 158 -17.89 -38.04 7.66
C ILE A 158 -17.60 -37.05 8.83
N LEU A 159 -16.43 -37.14 9.49
CA LEU A 159 -16.04 -36.22 10.58
C LEU A 159 -14.96 -35.19 10.17
N GLY A 160 -14.29 -35.37 9.02
CA GLY A 160 -13.18 -34.51 8.57
C GLY A 160 -13.58 -33.12 8.03
N GLY A 161 -14.85 -32.92 7.66
CA GLY A 161 -15.32 -31.64 7.10
C GLY A 161 -15.27 -30.48 8.10
N GLY A 162 -15.53 -30.75 9.39
CA GLY A 162 -15.57 -29.72 10.43
C GLY A 162 -14.21 -29.10 10.73
N GLN A 163 -13.13 -29.88 10.69
CA GLN A 163 -11.77 -29.35 10.96
C GLN A 163 -11.24 -28.51 9.80
N ALA A 164 -11.51 -28.90 8.55
CA ALA A 164 -11.13 -28.11 7.39
C ALA A 164 -11.84 -26.75 7.38
N ALA A 165 -13.15 -26.74 7.69
CA ALA A 165 -13.94 -25.52 7.82
C ALA A 165 -13.45 -24.62 8.98
N ALA A 166 -13.11 -25.21 10.13
CA ALA A 166 -12.57 -24.47 11.27
C ALA A 166 -11.22 -23.80 10.96
N MET A 167 -10.33 -24.51 10.25
CA MET A 167 -9.03 -23.97 9.83
C MET A 167 -9.18 -22.85 8.79
N THR A 168 -10.14 -22.95 7.87
CA THR A 168 -10.43 -21.87 6.91
C THR A 168 -11.02 -20.65 7.60
N LEU A 169 -11.94 -20.84 8.55
CA LEU A 169 -12.50 -19.76 9.36
C LEU A 169 -11.41 -19.05 10.18
N LEU A 170 -10.50 -19.79 10.80
CA LEU A 170 -9.39 -19.22 11.54
C LEU A 170 -8.46 -18.40 10.63
N ALA A 171 -8.11 -18.94 9.46
CA ALA A 171 -7.30 -18.23 8.47
C ALA A 171 -7.99 -16.94 7.98
N ALA A 172 -9.30 -17.00 7.72
CA ALA A 172 -10.09 -15.84 7.34
C ALA A 172 -10.16 -14.77 8.45
N LEU A 173 -10.31 -15.18 9.72
CA LEU A 173 -10.31 -14.27 10.87
C LEU A 173 -8.96 -13.60 11.08
N LEU A 174 -7.86 -14.36 10.98
CA LEU A 174 -6.50 -13.82 11.06
C LEU A 174 -6.23 -12.83 9.93
N PHE A 175 -6.69 -13.13 8.71
CA PHE A 175 -6.58 -12.22 7.58
C PHE A 175 -7.40 -10.94 7.78
N ALA A 176 -8.65 -11.05 8.25
CA ALA A 176 -9.49 -9.90 8.57
C ALA A 176 -8.85 -9.02 9.65
N ALA A 177 -8.30 -9.62 10.71
CA ALA A 177 -7.57 -8.91 11.77
C ALA A 177 -6.33 -8.18 11.22
N TYR A 178 -5.58 -8.82 10.30
CA TYR A 178 -4.44 -8.19 9.62
C TYR A 178 -4.87 -6.98 8.79
N VAL A 179 -5.91 -7.10 7.96
CA VAL A 179 -6.45 -5.99 7.15
C VAL A 179 -6.96 -4.84 8.04
N LEU A 180 -7.66 -5.16 9.13
CA LEU A 180 -8.08 -4.17 10.14
C LEU A 180 -6.87 -3.47 10.79
N GLY A 181 -5.81 -4.22 11.09
CA GLY A 181 -4.54 -3.70 11.60
C GLY A 181 -3.90 -2.70 10.64
N LEU A 182 -3.80 -3.05 9.36
CA LEU A 182 -3.28 -2.15 8.31
C LEU A 182 -4.11 -0.88 8.17
N ARG A 183 -5.45 -1.00 8.18
CA ARG A 183 -6.36 0.16 8.14
C ARG A 183 -6.18 1.08 9.34
N ARG A 184 -6.07 0.53 10.55
CA ARG A 184 -5.79 1.30 11.77
C ARG A 184 -4.44 2.01 11.70
N LEU A 185 -3.40 1.34 11.18
CA LEU A 185 -2.07 1.92 11.05
C LEU A 185 -2.05 3.08 10.04
N ALA A 186 -2.76 2.93 8.91
CA ALA A 186 -2.93 3.99 7.92
C ALA A 186 -3.71 5.19 8.49
N ALA A 187 -4.80 4.93 9.21
CA ALA A 187 -5.57 5.97 9.89
C ALA A 187 -4.73 6.71 10.93
N TRP A 188 -3.94 5.97 11.72
CA TRP A 188 -3.03 6.54 12.71
C TRP A 188 -1.95 7.43 12.08
N ARG A 189 -1.34 7.01 10.96
CA ARG A 189 -0.39 7.84 10.21
C ARG A 189 -1.04 9.14 9.74
N LYS A 190 -2.24 9.06 9.17
CA LYS A 190 -2.98 10.25 8.71
C LYS A 190 -3.33 11.18 9.87
N ALA A 191 -3.66 10.64 11.04
CA ALA A 191 -3.88 11.44 12.24
C ALA A 191 -2.59 12.11 12.74
N ARG A 192 -1.46 11.39 12.70
CA ARG A 192 -0.15 11.93 13.07
C ARG A 192 0.30 13.06 12.14
N GLU A 193 0.11 12.91 10.83
CA GLU A 193 0.40 13.95 9.84
C GLU A 193 -0.39 15.22 10.13
N ARG A 194 -1.71 15.12 10.36
CA ARG A 194 -2.54 16.28 10.72
C ARG A 194 -2.05 16.99 11.98
N ARG A 195 -1.61 16.24 13.00
CA ARG A 195 -1.05 16.83 14.22
C ARG A 195 0.25 17.59 13.95
N VAL A 196 1.13 17.04 13.10
CA VAL A 196 2.38 17.72 12.73
C VAL A 196 2.09 18.98 11.92
N THR A 197 1.14 18.95 10.98
CA THR A 197 0.74 20.13 10.21
C THR A 197 0.14 21.21 11.11
N ALA A 198 -0.76 20.84 12.02
CA ALA A 198 -1.35 21.79 12.97
C ALA A 198 -0.31 22.41 13.91
N LEU A 199 0.68 21.64 14.37
CA LEU A 199 1.78 22.17 15.18
C LEU A 199 2.68 23.12 14.38
N MET A 200 2.91 22.84 13.09
CA MET A 200 3.64 23.75 12.20
C MET A 200 2.87 25.05 11.97
N GLU A 201 1.55 24.99 11.81
CA GLU A 201 0.70 26.18 11.68
C GLU A 201 0.75 27.06 12.95
N ILE A 202 0.67 26.45 14.15
CA ILE A 202 0.81 27.19 15.42
C ILE A 202 2.19 27.82 15.52
N ALA A 203 3.26 27.05 15.27
CA ALA A 203 4.64 27.56 15.33
C ALA A 203 4.90 28.70 14.33
N GLN A 204 4.19 28.70 13.21
CA GLN A 204 4.31 29.73 12.18
C GLN A 204 3.46 30.98 12.48
N ALA A 205 2.33 30.82 13.17
CA ALA A 205 1.50 31.92 13.68
C ALA A 205 2.18 32.64 14.85
N ASP A 206 2.89 31.90 15.71
CA ASP A 206 3.63 32.44 16.84
C ASP A 206 4.99 33.02 16.45
N TRP A 207 5.41 32.94 15.18
CA TRP A 207 6.65 33.57 14.72
C TRP A 207 6.43 35.09 14.63
N PRO A 208 6.92 35.90 15.58
CA PRO A 208 6.68 37.33 15.56
C PRO A 208 7.33 37.91 14.29
N ALA A 209 6.62 38.83 13.64
CA ALA A 209 7.13 39.65 12.55
C ALA A 209 8.20 40.66 13.03
N SER A 210 9.11 40.22 13.91
CA SER A 210 10.02 41.07 14.67
C SER A 210 11.31 41.45 13.93
N GLU A 211 11.37 41.28 12.61
CA GLU A 211 12.55 41.65 11.79
C GLU A 211 12.17 42.39 10.50
N SER A 212 11.12 43.21 10.54
CA SER A 212 10.89 44.24 9.52
C SER A 212 11.00 45.64 10.12
#